data_AF-D6U3U3-F1
#
_entry.id   AF-D6U3U3-F1
#
_cell.length_a   1.000
_cell.length_b   1.000
_cell.length_c   1.000
_cell.angle_alpha   90.00
_cell.angle_beta   90.00
_cell.angle_gamma   90.00
#
_symmetry.space_group_name_H-M   'P 1'
#
loop_
_entity.id
_entity.type
_entity.pdbx_description
1 polymer ?
#
loop_
_entity_poly.entity_id
_entity_poly.type
_entity_poly.pdbx_seq_one_letter_code
_entity_poly.pdbx_strand_id
1 'polypeptide(L)'
;MRGRRVALPQAEQHVRLKPQKEHFPSCGEWMPVAYHAYRKILTMKGLIQLRLVVRRCPNPACRGYKQPCRPEEEGRWAYHMENVV
;
A
#
# COMPACT_ATOMS: atom_id res chain seq x y z
N MET A 1 -32.16 -4.30 -5.70
CA MET A 1 -31.54 -5.46 -6.39
C MET A 1 -30.08 -5.56 -5.95
N ARG A 2 -29.65 -6.68 -5.34
CA ARG A 2 -28.21 -6.92 -5.08
C ARG A 2 -27.64 -7.69 -6.26
N GLY A 3 -26.69 -7.11 -6.98
CA GLY A 3 -25.98 -7.80 -8.05
C GLY A 3 -25.21 -9.01 -7.52
N ARG A 4 -25.14 -10.08 -8.32
CA ARG A 4 -24.36 -11.28 -8.00
C ARG A 4 -22.90 -10.90 -7.83
N ARG A 5 -22.32 -11.09 -6.64
CA ARG A 5 -20.88 -10.94 -6.41
C ARG A 5 -20.17 -12.11 -7.09
N VAL A 6 -19.53 -11.85 -8.22
CA VAL A 6 -18.64 -12.80 -8.89
C VAL A 6 -17.27 -12.69 -8.21
N ALA A 7 -16.65 -13.84 -7.92
CA ALA A 7 -15.29 -13.85 -7.43
C ALA A 7 -14.37 -13.23 -8.49
N LEU A 8 -13.55 -12.25 -8.09
CA LEU A 8 -12.50 -11.75 -8.96
C LEU A 8 -11.56 -12.92 -9.32
N PRO A 9 -11.05 -12.98 -10.56
CA PRO A 9 -10.08 -14.00 -10.96
C PRO A 9 -8.86 -14.00 -10.01
N GLN A 10 -8.09 -15.08 -10.06
CA GLN A 10 -6.82 -15.11 -9.36
C GLN A 10 -5.91 -14.03 -9.95
N ALA A 11 -5.20 -13.29 -9.10
CA ALA A 11 -4.24 -12.33 -9.59
C ALA A 11 -3.07 -13.06 -10.26
N GLU A 12 -2.77 -12.68 -11.48
CA GLU A 12 -1.68 -13.26 -12.28
C GLU A 12 -0.32 -12.75 -11.80
N GLN A 13 -0.30 -11.58 -11.17
CA GLN A 13 0.91 -10.93 -10.69
C GLN A 13 0.77 -10.51 -9.23
N HIS A 14 1.86 -10.66 -8.47
CA HIS A 14 1.94 -10.28 -7.05
C HIS A 14 3.06 -9.26 -6.85
N VAL A 15 2.70 -8.04 -6.41
CA VAL A 15 3.65 -6.94 -6.24
C VAL A 15 3.70 -6.52 -4.79
N ARG A 16 4.91 -6.42 -4.22
CA ARG A 16 5.11 -5.92 -2.86
C ARG A 16 5.53 -4.45 -2.89
N LEU A 17 4.76 -3.59 -2.23
CA LEU A 17 5.10 -2.17 -2.09
C LEU A 17 5.56 -1.88 -0.66
N LYS A 18 6.72 -1.22 -0.56
CA LYS A 18 7.26 -0.70 0.71
C LYS A 18 7.25 0.83 0.65
N PRO A 19 6.83 1.50 1.74
CA PRO A 19 7.03 2.94 1.91
C PRO A 19 8.51 3.26 1.70
N GLN A 20 8.79 4.31 0.93
CA GLN A 20 10.12 4.86 0.74
C GLN A 20 10.60 5.50 2.04
N LYS A 21 9.69 6.14 2.79
CA LYS A 21 10.00 6.76 4.07
C LYS A 21 10.08 5.68 5.15
N GLU A 22 11.24 5.59 5.80
CA GLU A 22 11.43 4.72 6.96
C GLU A 22 11.35 5.49 8.29
N HIS A 23 11.50 6.82 8.22
CA HIS A 23 11.37 7.73 9.35
C HIS A 23 10.20 8.69 9.13
N PHE A 24 9.47 9.03 10.19
CA PHE A 24 8.32 9.92 10.08
C PHE A 24 8.80 11.37 9.89
N PRO A 25 8.36 12.11 8.84
CA PRO A 25 8.90 13.43 8.53
C PRO A 25 8.79 14.47 9.66
N SER A 26 7.76 14.35 10.51
CA SER A 26 7.52 15.34 11.57
C SER A 26 8.36 15.12 12.83
N CYS A 27 8.76 13.89 13.14
CA CYS A 27 9.43 13.59 14.42
C CYS A 27 10.75 12.84 14.25
N GLY A 28 11.14 12.46 13.02
CA GLY A 28 12.38 11.75 12.73
C GLY A 28 12.43 10.29 13.22
N GLU A 29 11.45 9.86 14.00
CA GLU A 29 11.41 8.50 14.56
C GLU A 29 11.29 7.43 13.48
N TRP A 30 12.02 6.34 13.69
CA TRP A 30 11.93 5.17 12.85
C TRP A 30 10.53 4.55 12.95
N MET A 31 9.95 4.20 11.80
CA MET A 31 8.61 3.66 11.70
C MET A 31 8.65 2.14 11.50
N PRO A 32 8.28 1.33 12.52
CA PRO A 32 8.15 -0.11 12.35
C PRO A 32 7.06 -0.48 11.36
N VAL A 33 7.20 -1.68 10.79
CA VAL A 33 6.09 -2.33 10.08
C VAL A 33 4.99 -2.61 11.08
N ALA A 34 3.80 -2.06 10.83
CA ALA A 34 2.63 -2.30 11.66
C ALA A 34 1.85 -3.53 11.15
N TYR A 35 1.60 -3.61 9.84
CA TYR A 35 0.87 -4.72 9.23
C TYR A 35 1.07 -4.76 7.70
N HIS A 36 0.55 -5.83 7.09
CA HIS A 36 0.41 -5.92 5.64
C HIS A 36 -1.06 -5.73 5.24
N ALA A 37 -1.31 -4.92 4.23
CA ALA A 37 -2.61 -4.81 3.59
C ALA A 37 -2.54 -5.42 2.18
N TYR A 38 -3.66 -5.96 1.71
CA TYR A 38 -3.77 -6.55 0.38
C TYR A 38 -4.81 -5.78 -0.43
N ARG A 39 -4.47 -5.48 -1.68
CA ARG A 39 -5.40 -4.86 -2.64
C ARG A 39 -5.30 -5.58 -3.97
N LYS A 40 -6.42 -5.78 -4.64
CA LYS A 40 -6.45 -6.24 -6.03
C LYS A 40 -6.68 -5.03 -6.94
N ILE A 41 -5.90 -4.91 -8.01
CA ILE A 41 -6.03 -3.85 -9.01
C ILE A 41 -6.17 -4.51 -10.37
N LEU A 42 -7.23 -4.15 -11.08
CA LEU A 42 -7.42 -4.55 -12.47
C LEU A 42 -6.69 -3.55 -13.37
N THR A 43 -5.82 -4.06 -14.23
CA THR A 43 -5.06 -3.28 -15.21
C THR A 43 -5.37 -3.81 -16.61
N MET A 44 -4.90 -3.13 -17.66
CA MET A 44 -5.06 -3.62 -19.03
C MET A 44 -4.31 -4.93 -19.30
N LYS A 45 -3.27 -5.22 -18.52
CA LYS A 45 -2.49 -6.47 -18.59
C LYS A 45 -3.01 -7.57 -17.68
N GLY A 46 -4.14 -7.35 -17.00
CA GLY A 46 -4.74 -8.33 -16.10
C GLY A 46 -4.80 -7.88 -14.64
N LEU A 47 -5.12 -8.83 -13.76
CA LEU A 47 -5.35 -8.58 -12.34
C LEU A 47 -4.05 -8.72 -11.52
N ILE A 48 -3.74 -7.69 -10.75
CA ILE A 48 -2.56 -7.63 -9.88
C ILE A 48 -2.99 -7.64 -8.42
N GLN A 49 -2.31 -8.44 -7.60
CA GLN A 49 -2.46 -8.41 -6.13
C GLN A 49 -1.28 -7.69 -5.49
N LEU A 50 -1.58 -6.59 -4.82
CA LEU A 50 -0.61 -5.82 -4.06
C LEU A 50 -0.52 -6.34 -2.63
N ARG A 51 0.71 -6.53 -2.16
CA ARG A 51 1.04 -6.63 -0.73
C ARG A 51 1.69 -5.33 -0.27
N LEU A 52 0.93 -4.53 0.43
CA LEU A 52 1.34 -3.23 0.96
C LEU A 52 1.99 -3.43 2.32
N VAL A 53 3.21 -2.94 2.51
CA VAL A 53 3.85 -2.88 3.83
C VAL A 53 3.40 -1.58 4.48
N VAL A 54 2.54 -1.63 5.49
CA VAL A 54 2.06 -0.43 6.17
C VAL A 54 2.90 -0.20 7.43
N ARG A 55 3.39 1.02 7.58
CA ARG A 55 4.18 1.47 8.74
C ARG A 55 3.40 2.49 9.55
N ARG A 56 3.75 2.67 10.83
CA ARG A 56 3.16 3.68 11.72
C ARG A 56 4.24 4.33 12.57
N CYS A 57 4.07 5.62 12.86
CA CYS A 57 4.90 6.30 13.84
C CYS A 57 4.61 5.74 15.26
N PRO A 58 5.64 5.32 16.01
CA PRO A 58 5.46 4.81 17.37
C PRO A 58 5.36 5.91 18.43
N ASN A 59 5.75 7.14 18.11
CA ASN A 59 5.86 8.24 19.06
C ASN A 59 4.48 8.88 19.38
N PRO A 60 3.99 8.81 20.63
CA PRO A 60 2.71 9.38 21.04
C PRO A 60 2.62 10.91 20.96
N ALA A 61 3.76 11.60 21.05
CA ALA A 61 3.82 13.06 20.96
C ALA A 61 3.82 13.57 19.50
N CYS A 62 3.97 12.68 18.52
CA CYS A 62 3.98 13.04 17.11
C CYS A 62 2.57 13.29 16.58
N ARG A 63 2.39 14.33 15.75
CA ARG A 63 1.11 14.63 15.07
C ARG A 63 0.62 13.46 14.20
N GLY A 64 1.54 12.62 13.74
CA GLY A 64 1.27 11.41 12.96
C GLY A 64 1.15 10.12 13.78
N TYR A 65 1.04 10.20 15.10
CA TYR A 65 0.94 9.01 15.96
C TYR A 65 -0.19 8.08 15.50
N LYS A 66 0.12 6.79 15.33
CA LYS A 66 -0.78 5.73 14.82
C LYS A 66 -1.37 5.96 13.41
N GLN A 67 -1.01 7.04 12.71
CA GLN A 67 -1.42 7.22 11.33
C GLN A 67 -0.66 6.22 10.43
N PRO A 68 -1.37 5.46 9.58
CA PRO A 68 -0.73 4.52 8.67
C PRO A 68 -0.02 5.29 7.54
N CYS A 69 1.29 5.12 7.40
CA CYS A 69 2.00 5.47 6.18
C CYS A 69 1.81 4.35 5.17
N ARG A 70 1.04 4.62 4.11
CA ARG A 70 0.79 3.64 3.05
C ARG A 70 1.69 3.89 1.84
N PRO A 71 2.31 2.85 1.27
CA PRO A 71 3.20 3.02 0.13
C PRO A 71 2.49 3.57 -1.12
N GLU A 72 1.18 3.36 -1.28
CA GLU A 72 0.40 3.94 -2.37
C GLU A 72 0.27 5.47 -2.29
N GLU A 73 0.30 6.05 -1.09
CA GLU A 73 0.18 7.50 -0.87
C GLU A 73 1.51 8.23 -1.17
N GLU A 74 2.62 7.49 -1.25
CA GLU A 74 3.96 8.03 -1.53
C GLU A 74 4.30 8.07 -3.03
N GLY A 75 3.34 7.80 -3.92
CA GLY A 75 3.50 7.94 -5.37
C GLY A 75 4.29 6.81 -6.06
N ARG A 76 4.86 5.85 -5.32
CA ARG A 76 5.60 4.70 -5.91
C ARG A 76 4.73 3.83 -6.81
N TRP A 77 3.41 3.83 -6.60
CA TRP A 77 2.48 3.12 -7.48
C TRP A 77 2.26 3.84 -8.82
N ALA A 78 2.27 5.18 -8.85
CA ALA A 78 2.13 5.93 -10.10
C ALA A 78 3.28 5.59 -11.09
N TYR A 79 4.50 5.46 -10.59
CA TYR A 79 5.67 5.05 -11.40
C TYR A 79 5.59 3.59 -11.90
N HIS A 80 4.90 2.71 -11.18
CA HIS A 80 4.69 1.34 -11.64
C HIS A 80 3.58 1.22 -12.68
N MET A 81 2.64 2.17 -12.77
CA MET A 81 1.60 2.16 -13.80
C MET A 81 2.17 2.36 -15.21
N GLU A 82 3.25 3.13 -15.38
CA GLU A 82 3.88 3.34 -16.69
C GLU A 82 4.48 2.06 -17.30
N ASN A 83 4.78 1.06 -16.48
CA ASN A 83 5.29 -0.25 -16.93
C ASN A 83 4.18 -1.32 -17.03
N VAL A 84 2.95 -0.98 -16.61
CA VAL A 84 1.82 -1.91 -16.46
C VAL A 84 0.62 -1.53 -17.34
N VAL A 85 0.54 -0.29 -17.81
CA VAL A 85 -0.32 0.12 -18.94
C VAL A 85 0.34 -0.26 -20.27
#